data_AF-A0A099ZKK1-F1
#
_entry.id   AF-A0A099ZKK1-F1
#
_cell.length_a   1.000
_cell.length_b   1.000
_cell.length_c   1.000
_cell.angle_alpha   90.00
_cell.angle_beta   90.00
_cell.angle_gamma   90.00
#
_symmetry.space_group_name_H-M   'P 1'
#
loop_
_entity.id
_entity.type
_entity.pdbx_description
1 polymer ?
#
loop_
_entity_poly.entity_id
_entity_poly.type
_entity_poly.pdbx_seq_one_letter_code
_entity_poly.pdbx_strand_id
1 'polypeptide(L)'
;TKEYIINSAESGRWLDETRYEWGYKIEKDTHYSPQMQSAPKRWRKELTHTSAPGAFHRWKVVLLVKEGDKQRDPIKRVLEAGKATIYSSQNAGRDITHIIIDNKSFPAEKYLFKAQYYPVQYLRDYLFE
;
A
#
# COMPACT_ATOMS: atom_id res chain seq x y z
N THR A 1 17.44 -6.43 -6.28
CA THR A 1 18.02 -6.49 -4.91
C THR A 1 19.43 -5.88 -4.90
N LYS A 2 20.18 -5.91 -3.80
CA LYS A 2 21.57 -5.42 -3.78
C LYS A 2 22.46 -6.18 -4.79
N GLU A 3 22.19 -7.48 -4.95
CA GLU A 3 22.89 -8.39 -5.86
C GLU A 3 22.67 -7.99 -7.32
N TYR A 4 21.49 -7.46 -7.66
CA TYR A 4 21.24 -6.96 -9.01
C TYR A 4 22.20 -5.83 -9.39
N ILE A 5 22.39 -4.88 -8.46
CA ILE A 5 23.26 -3.73 -8.68
C ILE A 5 24.72 -4.17 -8.78
N ILE A 6 25.17 -5.02 -7.85
CA ILE A 6 26.54 -5.55 -7.82
C ILE A 6 26.84 -6.33 -9.10
N ASN A 7 26.03 -7.34 -9.42
CA ASN A 7 26.27 -8.20 -10.58
C ASN A 7 26.17 -7.44 -11.91
N SER A 8 25.28 -6.43 -11.99
CA SER A 8 25.17 -5.57 -13.18
C SER A 8 26.41 -4.68 -13.34
N ALA A 9 26.92 -4.13 -12.24
CA ALA A 9 28.16 -3.34 -12.24
C ALA A 9 29.36 -4.20 -12.67
N GLU A 10 29.49 -5.41 -12.11
CA GLU A 10 30.55 -6.36 -12.49
C GLU A 10 30.45 -6.81 -13.95
N SER A 11 29.23 -6.96 -14.46
CA SER A 11 28.99 -7.33 -15.87
C SER A 11 29.17 -6.17 -16.85
N GLY A 12 29.38 -4.94 -16.37
CA GLY A 12 29.45 -3.73 -17.20
C GLY A 12 28.15 -3.37 -17.92
N ARG A 13 27.02 -3.97 -17.54
CA ARG A 13 25.69 -3.73 -18.13
C ARG A 13 24.58 -4.10 -17.16
N TRP A 14 23.42 -3.49 -17.32
CA TRP A 14 22.20 -3.90 -16.62
C TRP A 14 21.82 -5.32 -17.02
N LEU A 15 21.68 -6.20 -16.03
CA LEU A 15 21.25 -7.58 -16.25
C LEU A 15 19.72 -7.68 -16.35
N ASP A 16 19.22 -8.85 -16.73
CA ASP A 16 17.80 -9.14 -16.66
C ASP A 16 17.32 -9.15 -15.20
N GLU A 17 16.31 -8.35 -14.87
CA GLU A 17 15.83 -8.15 -13.51
C GLU A 17 15.04 -9.35 -12.96
N THR A 18 14.52 -10.22 -13.82
CA THR A 18 13.55 -11.28 -13.47
C THR A 18 14.01 -12.13 -12.29
N ARG A 19 15.29 -12.52 -12.27
CA ARG A 19 15.86 -13.39 -11.23
C ARG A 19 16.18 -12.65 -9.92
N TYR A 20 16.18 -11.33 -9.96
CA TYR A 20 16.49 -10.44 -8.85
C TYR A 20 15.24 -9.74 -8.29
N GLU A 21 14.07 -10.04 -8.84
CA GLU A 21 12.82 -9.51 -8.32
C GLU A 21 12.53 -10.06 -6.92
N TRP A 22 12.03 -9.19 -6.05
CA TRP A 22 11.49 -9.60 -4.76
C TRP A 22 10.32 -10.58 -4.97
N GLY A 23 10.41 -11.74 -4.32
CA GLY A 23 9.44 -12.83 -4.49
C GLY A 23 9.69 -13.73 -5.71
N TYR A 24 10.84 -13.60 -6.40
CA TYR A 24 11.26 -14.57 -7.42
C TYR A 24 11.48 -15.96 -6.81
N LYS A 25 12.16 -16.01 -5.66
CA LYS A 25 12.26 -17.17 -4.78
C LYS A 25 11.65 -16.80 -3.43
N ILE A 26 10.95 -17.75 -2.81
CA ILE A 26 10.49 -17.62 -1.43
C ILE A 26 11.58 -18.19 -0.54
N GLU A 27 12.18 -17.32 0.26
CA GLU A 27 13.22 -17.68 1.20
C GLU A 27 12.59 -18.21 2.49
N LYS A 28 13.05 -19.38 2.95
CA LYS A 28 12.47 -20.06 4.12
C LYS A 28 12.92 -19.46 5.46
N ASP A 29 14.09 -18.83 5.49
CA ASP A 29 14.76 -18.38 6.73
C ASP A 29 14.68 -16.85 6.92
N THR A 30 13.58 -16.22 6.47
CA THR A 30 13.39 -14.77 6.62
C THR A 30 12.30 -14.43 7.63
N HIS A 31 12.35 -13.20 8.14
CA HIS A 31 11.29 -12.65 9.00
C HIS A 31 9.97 -12.36 8.25
N TYR A 32 9.94 -12.53 6.93
CA TYR A 32 8.78 -12.23 6.10
C TYR A 32 8.04 -13.53 5.74
N SER A 33 6.71 -13.51 5.90
CA SER A 33 5.89 -14.64 5.46
C SER A 33 6.02 -14.84 3.94
N PRO A 34 5.80 -16.07 3.43
CA PRO A 34 5.73 -16.32 1.99
C PRO A 34 4.78 -15.36 1.26
N GLN A 35 3.67 -14.99 1.89
CA GLN A 35 2.67 -14.04 1.38
C GLN A 35 3.29 -12.66 1.19
N MET A 36 3.95 -12.12 2.23
CA MET A 36 4.63 -10.84 2.19
C MET A 36 5.73 -10.80 1.13
N GLN A 37 6.55 -11.87 1.04
CA GLN A 37 7.63 -11.97 0.06
C GLN A 37 7.09 -11.96 -1.38
N SER A 38 5.95 -12.61 -1.61
CA SER A 38 5.32 -12.69 -2.94
C SER A 38 4.53 -11.44 -3.33
N ALA A 39 4.25 -10.53 -2.40
CA ALA A 39 3.33 -9.41 -2.59
C ALA A 39 3.65 -8.54 -3.83
N PRO A 40 4.92 -8.13 -4.10
CA PRO A 40 5.22 -7.33 -5.28
C PRO A 40 4.88 -8.04 -6.59
N LYS A 41 5.13 -9.36 -6.66
CA LYS A 41 4.79 -10.18 -7.83
C LYS A 41 3.28 -10.38 -7.96
N ARG A 42 2.57 -10.62 -6.85
CA ARG A 42 1.10 -10.72 -6.83
C ARG A 42 0.46 -9.45 -7.38
N TRP A 43 0.86 -8.28 -6.89
CA TRP A 43 0.33 -7.00 -7.33
C TRP A 43 0.64 -6.71 -8.80
N ARG A 44 1.87 -6.95 -9.28
CA ARG A 44 2.17 -6.76 -10.72
C ARG A 44 1.31 -7.65 -11.60
N LYS A 45 1.11 -8.92 -11.21
CA LYS A 45 0.24 -9.84 -11.94
C LYS A 45 -1.22 -9.37 -11.93
N GLU A 46 -1.74 -8.99 -10.77
CA GLU A 46 -3.12 -8.52 -10.61
C GLU A 46 -3.39 -7.26 -11.42
N LEU A 47 -2.53 -6.25 -11.31
CA LEU A 47 -2.69 -4.97 -12.01
C LEU A 47 -2.56 -5.14 -13.53
N THR A 48 -1.66 -6.01 -13.99
CA THR A 48 -1.55 -6.34 -15.42
C THR A 48 -2.79 -7.07 -15.92
N HIS A 49 -3.26 -8.06 -15.16
CA HIS A 49 -4.42 -8.87 -15.54
C HIS A 49 -5.72 -8.05 -15.59
N THR A 50 -5.92 -7.17 -14.61
CA THR A 50 -7.13 -6.34 -14.49
C THR A 50 -7.03 -5.01 -15.24
N SER A 51 -5.84 -4.65 -15.74
CA SER A 51 -5.54 -3.30 -16.25
C SER A 51 -5.86 -2.18 -15.24
N ALA A 52 -5.83 -2.49 -13.95
CA ALA A 52 -6.07 -1.53 -12.89
C ALA A 52 -4.87 -0.56 -12.76
N PRO A 53 -5.10 0.74 -12.56
CA PRO A 53 -4.02 1.72 -12.51
C PRO A 53 -3.25 1.71 -11.17
N GLY A 54 -3.73 0.98 -10.16
CA GLY A 54 -3.07 0.85 -8.86
C GLY A 54 -3.88 0.02 -7.85
N ALA A 55 -3.23 -0.39 -6.77
CA ALA A 55 -3.79 -1.28 -5.75
C ALA A 55 -5.06 -0.74 -5.07
N PHE A 56 -5.17 0.58 -4.95
CA PHE A 56 -6.25 1.28 -4.27
C PHE A 56 -7.16 2.04 -5.25
N HIS A 57 -7.15 1.72 -6.54
CA HIS A 57 -7.81 2.53 -7.56
C HIS A 57 -9.34 2.68 -7.42
N ARG A 58 -9.98 1.84 -6.60
CA ARG A 58 -11.41 1.90 -6.26
C ARG A 58 -11.68 2.50 -4.89
N TRP A 59 -10.64 2.92 -4.17
CA TRP A 59 -10.76 3.40 -2.81
C TRP A 59 -11.04 4.90 -2.82
N LYS A 60 -12.14 5.26 -2.15
CA LYS A 60 -12.52 6.63 -1.83
C LYS A 60 -12.27 6.80 -0.34
N VAL A 61 -11.18 7.48 0.01
CA VAL A 61 -10.59 7.42 1.35
C VAL A 61 -10.73 8.74 2.08
N VAL A 62 -11.11 8.68 3.36
CA VAL A 62 -10.94 9.79 4.31
C VAL A 62 -9.86 9.41 5.31
N LEU A 63 -8.88 10.29 5.51
CA LEU A 63 -7.83 10.12 6.51
C LEU A 63 -8.18 10.91 7.77
N LEU A 64 -8.60 10.20 8.83
CA LEU A 64 -8.81 10.76 10.17
C LEU A 64 -7.55 10.54 11.03
N VAL A 65 -6.42 10.98 10.50
CA VAL A 65 -5.15 11.08 11.22
C VAL A 65 -4.92 12.56 11.49
N LYS A 66 -4.51 12.90 12.71
CA LYS A 66 -4.34 14.30 13.15
C LYS A 66 -3.47 15.07 12.15
N GLU A 67 -3.92 16.26 11.77
CA GLU A 67 -3.14 17.13 10.89
C GLU A 67 -1.83 17.53 11.56
N GLY A 68 -0.72 17.47 10.82
CA GLY A 68 0.63 17.63 11.37
C GLY A 68 1.21 16.38 12.03
N ASP A 69 0.47 15.26 12.10
CA ASP A 69 1.07 13.97 12.48
C ASP A 69 2.06 13.52 11.41
N LYS A 70 3.28 13.18 11.84
CA LYS A 70 4.36 12.72 10.96
C LYS A 70 3.98 11.49 10.13
N GLN A 71 3.00 10.70 10.56
CA GLN A 71 2.53 9.51 9.85
C GLN A 71 1.50 9.81 8.77
N ARG A 72 0.79 10.94 8.85
CA ARG A 72 -0.31 11.26 7.92
C ARG A 72 0.17 11.39 6.47
N ASP A 73 1.23 12.15 6.24
CA ASP A 73 1.74 12.41 4.88
C ASP A 73 2.31 11.14 4.21
N PRO A 74 3.12 10.29 4.89
CA PRO A 74 3.50 8.99 4.36
C PRO A 74 2.31 8.12 3.96
N ILE A 75 1.28 8.02 4.81
CA ILE A 75 0.08 7.23 4.53
C ILE A 75 -0.64 7.78 3.28
N LYS A 76 -0.81 9.10 3.22
CA LYS A 76 -1.42 9.77 2.07
C LYS A 76 -0.68 9.43 0.77
N ARG A 77 0.65 9.52 0.76
CA ARG A 77 1.48 9.20 -0.42
C ARG A 77 1.34 7.75 -0.86
N VAL A 78 1.28 6.80 0.07
CA VAL A 78 1.08 5.37 -0.26
C VAL A 78 -0.26 5.15 -0.95
N LEU A 79 -1.32 5.77 -0.42
CA LEU A 79 -2.66 5.70 -1.00
C LEU A 79 -2.71 6.32 -2.41
N GLU A 80 -2.12 7.50 -2.59
CA GLU A 80 -2.04 8.17 -3.90
C GLU A 80 -1.21 7.38 -4.91
N ALA A 81 -0.09 6.78 -4.49
CA ALA A 81 0.72 5.92 -5.33
C ALA A 81 -0.08 4.70 -5.83
N GLY A 82 -0.91 4.12 -4.96
CA GLY A 82 -1.86 3.06 -5.33
C GLY A 82 -3.14 3.57 -6.00
N LYS A 83 -3.24 4.86 -6.35
CA LYS A 83 -4.36 5.49 -7.07
C LYS A 83 -5.67 5.60 -6.28
N ALA A 84 -5.62 5.65 -4.96
CA ALA A 84 -6.79 6.02 -4.17
C ALA A 84 -7.23 7.47 -4.43
N THR A 85 -8.53 7.73 -4.34
CA THR A 85 -9.08 9.08 -4.30
C THR A 85 -9.22 9.51 -2.84
N ILE A 86 -8.51 10.56 -2.44
CA ILE A 86 -8.50 11.05 -1.06
C ILE A 86 -9.43 12.26 -0.94
N TYR A 87 -10.37 12.18 0.00
CA TYR A 87 -11.32 13.24 0.31
C TYR A 87 -10.94 13.94 1.62
N SER A 88 -11.20 15.24 1.69
CA SER A 88 -11.20 15.95 2.97
C SER A 88 -12.41 15.51 3.80
N SER A 89 -12.27 15.48 5.12
CA SER A 89 -13.36 15.13 6.04
C SER A 89 -14.59 16.04 5.89
N GLN A 90 -14.38 17.29 5.44
CA GLN A 90 -15.44 18.27 5.25
C GLN A 90 -16.27 18.08 3.97
N ASN A 91 -15.73 17.38 2.95
CA ASN A 91 -16.36 17.20 1.63
C ASN A 91 -16.68 15.73 1.31
N ALA A 92 -16.62 14.86 2.32
CA ALA A 92 -16.85 13.44 2.13
C ALA A 92 -18.36 13.17 1.95
N GLY A 93 -18.74 12.96 0.68
CA GLY A 93 -20.09 12.56 0.29
C GLY A 93 -20.43 11.10 0.66
N ARG A 94 -21.52 10.57 0.08
CA ARG A 94 -22.08 9.25 0.44
C ARG A 94 -21.29 8.04 -0.06
N ASP A 95 -20.24 8.24 -0.86
CA ASP A 95 -19.54 7.14 -1.55
C ASP A 95 -18.16 6.81 -0.93
N ILE A 96 -17.86 7.28 0.28
CA ILE A 96 -16.62 6.88 0.94
C ILE A 96 -16.61 5.36 1.15
N THR A 97 -15.52 4.71 0.78
CA THR A 97 -15.37 3.27 0.97
C THR A 97 -14.52 2.94 2.19
N HIS A 98 -13.54 3.79 2.50
CA HIS A 98 -12.59 3.54 3.59
C HIS A 98 -12.36 4.81 4.41
N ILE A 99 -12.46 4.68 5.73
CA ILE A 99 -12.03 5.71 6.67
C ILE A 99 -10.82 5.18 7.42
N ILE A 100 -9.64 5.75 7.17
CA ILE A 100 -8.42 5.31 7.84
C ILE A 100 -8.25 6.13 9.11
N ILE A 101 -8.17 5.44 10.24
CA ILE A 101 -7.97 6.02 11.58
C ILE A 101 -6.59 5.64 12.12
N ASP A 102 -5.99 6.54 12.90
CA ASP A 102 -4.83 6.18 13.71
C ASP A 102 -5.23 5.20 14.82
N ASN A 103 -4.42 4.16 15.02
CA ASN A 103 -4.64 3.14 16.06
C ASN A 103 -4.73 3.73 17.47
N LYS A 104 -4.14 4.91 17.69
CA LYS A 104 -4.08 5.57 19.00
C LYS A 104 -5.23 6.51 19.28
N SER A 105 -6.06 6.82 18.28
CA SER A 105 -7.16 7.76 18.42
C SER A 105 -8.41 7.18 17.80
N PHE A 106 -9.40 6.85 18.64
CA PHE A 106 -10.77 6.69 18.18
C PHE A 106 -11.39 8.09 18.15
N PRO A 107 -11.59 8.71 16.97
CA PRO A 107 -12.17 10.03 16.95
C PRO A 107 -13.63 9.93 17.44
N ALA A 108 -14.05 10.90 18.25
CA ALA A 108 -15.45 11.09 18.65
C ALA A 108 -16.41 11.24 17.44
N GLU A 109 -15.82 11.50 16.27
CA GLU A 109 -16.42 11.66 14.94
C GLU A 109 -16.86 10.34 14.27
N LYS A 110 -16.95 9.24 15.02
CA LYS A 110 -17.37 7.91 14.53
C LYS A 110 -18.77 7.87 13.89
N TYR A 111 -19.49 8.99 13.92
CA TYR A 111 -20.85 9.15 13.39
C TYR A 111 -20.93 10.03 12.13
N LEU A 112 -19.83 10.63 11.67
CA LEU A 112 -19.85 11.53 10.50
C LEU A 112 -19.99 10.79 9.17
N PHE A 113 -19.62 9.51 9.12
CA PHE A 113 -19.60 8.75 7.87
C PHE A 113 -20.23 7.37 8.06
N LYS A 114 -20.98 6.93 7.05
CA LYS A 114 -21.58 5.58 7.01
C LYS A 114 -20.60 4.48 6.56
N ALA A 115 -19.38 4.86 6.16
CA ALA A 115 -18.39 3.94 5.63
C ALA A 115 -17.64 3.19 6.74
N GLN A 116 -16.93 2.12 6.36
CA GLN A 116 -16.19 1.29 7.31
C GLN A 116 -14.88 1.98 7.76
N TYR A 117 -14.61 1.86 9.05
CA TYR A 117 -13.42 2.40 9.69
C TYR A 117 -12.35 1.32 9.75
N TYR A 118 -11.13 1.67 9.32
CA TYR A 118 -10.00 0.77 9.27
C TYR A 118 -8.79 1.39 9.99
N PRO A 119 -8.08 0.62 10.84
CA PRO A 119 -6.80 1.05 11.37
C PRO A 119 -5.76 1.24 10.26
N VAL A 120 -4.74 2.08 10.47
CA VAL A 120 -3.61 2.22 9.52
C VAL A 120 -2.98 0.86 9.19
N GLN A 121 -2.93 -0.06 10.16
CA GLN A 121 -2.42 -1.42 9.96
C GLN A 121 -3.15 -2.19 8.84
N TYR A 122 -4.42 -1.88 8.57
CA TYR A 122 -5.16 -2.49 7.47
C TYR A 122 -4.51 -2.26 6.10
N LEU A 123 -3.87 -1.09 5.89
CA LEU A 123 -3.14 -0.83 4.64
C LEU A 123 -1.97 -1.80 4.44
N ARG A 124 -1.28 -2.12 5.53
CA ARG A 124 -0.19 -3.09 5.51
C ARG A 124 -0.75 -4.47 5.19
N ASP A 125 -1.80 -4.90 5.88
CA ASP A 125 -2.38 -6.23 5.68
C ASP A 125 -2.91 -6.37 4.24
N TYR A 126 -3.61 -5.37 3.72
CA TYR A 126 -4.11 -5.37 2.34
C TYR A 126 -3.00 -5.44 1.28
N LEU A 127 -1.87 -4.76 1.51
CA LEU A 127 -0.76 -4.76 0.55
C LEU A 127 0.06 -6.05 0.57
N PHE A 128 0.20 -6.67 1.74
CA PHE A 128 1.19 -7.74 1.93
C PHE A 128 0.61 -9.13 2.17
N GLU A 129 -0.63 -9.25 2.63
CA GLU A 129 -1.33 -10.54 2.81
C GLU A 129 -2.26 -10.88 1.63
#